data_AF-A0A838RQR2-F1
#
_entry.id   AF-A0A838RQR2-F1
#
_cell.length_a   1.000
_cell.length_b   1.000
_cell.length_c   1.000
_cell.angle_alpha   90.00
_cell.angle_beta   90.00
_cell.angle_gamma   90.00
#
_symmetry.space_group_name_H-M   'P 1'
#
loop_
_entity.id
_entity.type
_entity.pdbx_description
1 polymer ?
#
loop_
_entity_poly.entity_id
_entity_poly.type
_entity_poly.pdbx_seq_one_letter_code
_entity_poly.pdbx_strand_id
1 'polypeptide(L)'
;MTFKRFFALTLLLVAFLAASPPGYAQGPGDFVLGETSVMVPANGTATLAFETFCLDFGKAFPTTLGTPDGRADESVLQVVREAIENDMAEDEPLALQLAVWSLREDTPATELYPDDELPVEETAAKLLTDSEDGSLSALRTDRGISLDEAVADGSIQATSSDFSFVETDTVRPDEEPYHGRGTLTLKNTTDKPIEVYFPFGTVFKAANEDEQDIVAYAVELEQLATATVAPTNTPA
;
A
#
# COMPACT_ATOMS: atom_id res chain seq x y z
N MET A 1 -62.15 24.78 53.58
CA MET A 1 -62.62 24.63 52.18
C MET A 1 -61.42 24.72 51.25
N THR A 2 -61.09 23.55 50.71
CA THR A 2 -60.39 23.19 49.47
C THR A 2 -59.85 24.31 48.57
N PHE A 3 -58.52 24.33 48.35
CA PHE A 3 -57.92 24.91 47.13
C PHE A 3 -56.86 23.96 46.56
N LYS A 4 -57.22 23.31 45.45
CA LYS A 4 -56.33 22.63 44.50
C LYS A 4 -55.48 23.68 43.77
N ARG A 5 -54.24 23.34 43.39
CA ARG A 5 -53.67 23.52 42.02
C ARG A 5 -52.16 23.18 42.03
N PHE A 6 -51.79 22.08 41.36
CA PHE A 6 -51.14 22.07 40.03
C PHE A 6 -49.67 22.51 40.09
N PHE A 7 -48.77 21.55 40.33
CA PHE A 7 -47.36 21.71 39.99
C PHE A 7 -47.10 20.85 38.75
N ALA A 8 -46.85 21.54 37.63
CA ALA A 8 -46.64 20.97 36.32
C ALA A 8 -45.29 20.26 36.27
N LEU A 9 -45.33 18.96 35.93
CA LEU A 9 -44.17 18.14 35.65
C LEU A 9 -43.76 18.42 34.20
N THR A 10 -42.78 19.31 33.99
CA THR A 10 -42.24 19.61 32.66
C THR A 10 -41.27 18.49 32.27
N LEU A 11 -41.79 17.50 31.56
CA LEU A 11 -41.02 16.42 30.95
C LEU A 11 -40.29 16.99 29.72
N LEU A 12 -39.05 17.47 29.90
CA LEU A 12 -38.20 17.92 28.81
C LEU A 12 -37.59 16.69 28.12
N LEU A 13 -38.33 16.10 27.19
CA LEU A 13 -37.84 15.01 26.33
C LEU A 13 -36.87 15.61 25.31
N VAL A 14 -35.58 15.68 25.66
CA VAL A 14 -34.52 16.02 24.70
C VAL A 14 -34.32 14.80 23.81
N ALA A 15 -35.02 14.79 22.68
CA ALA A 15 -34.76 13.87 21.59
C ALA A 15 -33.39 14.22 21.00
N PHE A 16 -32.32 13.66 21.56
CA PHE A 16 -31.04 13.56 20.88
C PHE A 16 -31.26 12.66 19.66
N LEU A 17 -31.55 13.27 18.51
CA LEU A 17 -31.27 12.64 17.24
C LEU A 17 -29.76 12.38 17.23
N ALA A 18 -29.37 11.16 17.55
CA ALA A 18 -28.09 10.62 17.10
C ALA A 18 -28.15 10.64 15.57
N ALA A 19 -27.76 11.78 14.99
CA ALA A 19 -27.45 11.85 13.58
C ALA A 19 -26.26 10.92 13.41
N SER A 20 -26.53 9.67 13.02
CA SER A 20 -25.50 8.80 12.48
C SER A 20 -24.76 9.66 11.45
N PRO A 21 -23.44 9.86 11.58
CA PRO A 21 -22.70 10.56 10.56
C PRO A 21 -23.06 9.90 9.23
N PRO A 22 -23.32 10.69 8.17
CA PRO A 22 -23.64 10.12 6.86
C PRO A 22 -22.56 9.09 6.59
N GLY A 23 -22.95 7.81 6.56
CA GLY A 23 -22.03 6.76 6.16
C GLY A 23 -21.58 7.17 4.78
N TYR A 24 -20.29 7.50 4.65
CA TYR A 24 -19.68 7.63 3.34
C TYR A 24 -19.70 6.22 2.76
N ALA A 25 -20.82 5.87 2.12
CA ALA A 25 -20.90 4.75 1.22
C ALA A 25 -20.04 5.17 0.04
N GLN A 26 -18.73 4.94 0.18
CA GLN A 26 -17.87 4.97 -0.97
C GLN A 26 -18.42 3.91 -1.93
N GLY A 27 -18.69 4.32 -3.16
CA GLY A 27 -18.88 3.35 -4.23
C GLY A 27 -17.69 2.39 -4.25
N PRO A 28 -17.83 1.20 -4.85
CA PRO A 28 -16.69 0.31 -5.05
C PRO A 28 -15.54 1.17 -5.60
N GLY A 29 -14.47 1.32 -4.81
CA GLY A 29 -13.31 2.09 -5.26
C GLY A 29 -12.88 1.51 -6.59
N ASP A 30 -12.43 2.37 -7.52
CA ASP A 30 -11.80 1.92 -8.75
C ASP A 30 -10.43 1.30 -8.42
N PHE A 31 -10.45 0.14 -7.75
CA PHE A 31 -9.29 -0.68 -7.54
C PHE A 31 -8.84 -1.20 -8.90
N VAL A 32 -7.65 -0.82 -9.29
CA VAL A 32 -6.94 -1.41 -10.42
C VAL A 32 -5.77 -2.14 -9.77
N LEU A 33 -5.58 -3.42 -10.08
CA LEU A 33 -4.47 -4.17 -9.50
C LEU A 33 -3.18 -3.38 -9.67
N GLY A 34 -2.48 -3.15 -8.55
CA GLY A 34 -1.26 -2.39 -8.49
C GLY A 34 -1.36 -0.94 -8.01
N GLU A 35 -2.48 -0.25 -8.19
CA GLU A 35 -2.68 1.13 -7.71
C GLU A 35 -4.08 1.37 -7.14
N THR A 36 -4.17 2.21 -6.12
CA THR A 36 -5.46 2.47 -5.48
C THR A 36 -5.56 3.85 -4.88
N SER A 37 -6.79 4.36 -4.74
CA SER A 37 -7.07 5.55 -3.95
C SER A 37 -8.03 5.22 -2.83
N VAL A 38 -7.77 5.80 -1.66
CA VAL A 38 -8.57 5.59 -0.47
C VAL A 38 -8.93 6.93 0.16
N MET A 39 -10.21 7.09 0.49
CA MET A 39 -10.64 8.23 1.28
C MET A 39 -10.38 7.93 2.75
N VAL A 40 -9.50 8.71 3.38
CA VAL A 40 -9.23 8.60 4.81
C VAL A 40 -10.05 9.67 5.53
N PRO A 41 -11.03 9.30 6.37
CA PRO A 41 -11.85 10.27 7.10
C PRO A 41 -11.01 11.22 7.94
N ALA A 42 -11.52 12.43 8.22
CA ALA A 42 -10.88 13.36 9.14
C ALA A 42 -10.58 12.68 10.49
N ASN A 43 -9.33 12.77 10.96
CA ASN A 43 -8.86 12.10 12.19
C ASN A 43 -9.13 10.57 12.24
N GLY A 44 -9.40 9.96 11.09
CA GLY A 44 -9.70 8.54 10.94
C GLY A 44 -8.51 7.76 10.41
N THR A 45 -8.72 6.45 10.25
CA THR A 45 -7.74 5.56 9.62
C THR A 45 -8.34 4.81 8.45
N ALA A 46 -7.49 4.38 7.53
CA ALA A 46 -7.78 3.41 6.49
C ALA A 46 -6.63 2.41 6.39
N THR A 47 -6.92 1.21 5.89
CA THR A 47 -5.96 0.12 5.71
C THR A 47 -5.95 -0.32 4.25
N LEU A 48 -4.77 -0.69 3.75
CA LEU A 48 -4.57 -1.25 2.42
C LEU A 48 -3.55 -2.38 2.49
N ALA A 49 -3.81 -3.47 1.78
CA ALA A 49 -2.87 -4.56 1.63
C ALA A 49 -1.95 -4.30 0.43
N PHE A 50 -0.68 -4.61 0.59
CA PHE A 50 0.32 -4.44 -0.46
C PHE A 50 1.26 -5.64 -0.53
N GLU A 51 1.86 -5.82 -1.69
CA GLU A 51 2.97 -6.73 -1.93
C GLU A 51 4.20 -5.97 -2.40
N THR A 52 5.36 -6.58 -2.22
CA THR A 52 6.65 -5.93 -2.44
C THR A 52 7.68 -6.84 -3.09
N PHE A 53 8.49 -6.26 -3.96
CA PHE A 53 9.71 -6.88 -4.48
C PHE A 53 10.92 -6.04 -4.13
N CYS A 54 12.05 -6.72 -4.02
CA CYS A 54 13.34 -6.18 -3.65
C CYS A 54 13.98 -5.37 -4.80
N LEU A 55 14.66 -4.26 -4.50
CA LEU A 55 15.27 -3.39 -5.53
C LEU A 55 16.79 -3.47 -5.63
N ASP A 56 17.49 -4.01 -4.62
CA ASP A 56 18.95 -3.93 -4.53
C ASP A 56 19.57 -5.33 -4.36
N PHE A 57 20.21 -5.86 -5.40
CA PHE A 57 20.71 -7.23 -5.35
C PHE A 57 21.74 -7.46 -4.22
N GLY A 58 21.63 -8.59 -3.52
CA GLY A 58 22.62 -9.05 -2.54
C GLY A 58 22.58 -8.39 -1.15
N LYS A 59 21.65 -7.46 -0.91
CA LYS A 59 21.39 -6.91 0.44
C LYS A 59 20.33 -7.74 1.19
N ALA A 60 20.21 -7.55 2.50
CA ALA A 60 19.24 -8.29 3.31
C ALA A 60 17.79 -7.83 3.04
N PHE A 61 16.82 -8.75 3.15
CA PHE A 61 15.41 -8.38 3.11
C PHE A 61 15.06 -7.48 4.31
N PRO A 62 14.32 -6.37 4.12
CA PRO A 62 14.01 -5.47 5.22
C PRO A 62 13.14 -6.14 6.27
N THR A 63 13.53 -6.01 7.54
CA THR A 63 12.69 -6.47 8.67
C THR A 63 11.59 -5.48 9.03
N THR A 64 11.76 -4.21 8.66
CA THR A 64 10.80 -3.13 8.82
C THR A 64 10.87 -2.19 7.63
N LEU A 65 9.72 -1.63 7.24
CA LEU A 65 9.67 -0.64 6.16
C LEU A 65 9.86 0.77 6.70
N GLY A 66 10.66 1.56 5.98
CA GLY A 66 10.74 3.00 6.19
C GLY A 66 9.49 3.71 5.68
N THR A 67 9.62 5.03 5.51
CA THR A 67 8.55 5.83 4.91
C THR A 67 8.52 5.65 3.39
N PRO A 68 7.33 5.77 2.76
CA PRO A 68 7.22 5.91 1.31
C PRO A 68 8.12 7.05 0.81
N ASP A 69 8.89 6.82 -0.26
CA ASP A 69 9.84 7.76 -0.84
C ASP A 69 9.69 7.78 -2.38
N GLY A 70 8.54 8.26 -2.83
CA GLY A 70 8.22 8.36 -4.25
C GLY A 70 8.00 7.00 -4.92
N ARG A 71 8.49 6.88 -6.16
CA ARG A 71 8.20 5.76 -7.07
C ARG A 71 9.47 5.21 -7.68
N ALA A 72 9.42 3.92 -8.04
CA ALA A 72 10.50 3.26 -8.75
C ALA A 72 10.67 3.82 -10.17
N ASP A 73 11.83 3.54 -10.77
CA ASP A 73 12.14 3.92 -12.14
C ASP A 73 11.15 3.31 -13.14
N GLU A 74 10.87 4.02 -14.24
CA GLU A 74 9.86 3.62 -15.23
C GLU A 74 10.09 2.20 -15.79
N SER A 75 11.34 1.80 -16.04
CA SER A 75 11.68 0.44 -16.49
C SER A 75 11.33 -0.64 -15.46
N VAL A 76 11.57 -0.38 -14.17
CA VAL A 76 11.16 -1.29 -13.09
C VAL A 76 9.64 -1.40 -13.05
N LEU A 77 8.93 -0.28 -13.19
CA LEU A 77 7.47 -0.28 -13.22
C LEU A 77 6.93 -1.07 -14.41
N GLN A 78 7.54 -0.97 -15.59
CA GLN A 78 7.14 -1.74 -16.76
C GLN A 78 7.28 -3.25 -16.51
N VAL A 79 8.40 -3.69 -15.96
CA VAL A 79 8.64 -5.10 -15.62
C VAL A 79 7.64 -5.62 -14.59
N VAL A 80 7.45 -4.91 -13.49
CA VAL A 80 6.53 -5.33 -12.42
C VAL A 80 5.09 -5.37 -12.95
N ARG A 81 4.71 -4.40 -13.80
CA ARG A 81 3.38 -4.37 -14.42
C ARG A 81 3.18 -5.56 -15.36
N GLU A 82 4.12 -5.81 -16.26
CA GLU A 82 4.06 -6.92 -17.21
C GLU A 82 3.93 -8.25 -16.47
N ALA A 83 4.69 -8.44 -15.40
CA ALA A 83 4.61 -9.64 -14.58
C ALA A 83 3.25 -9.80 -13.90
N ILE A 84 2.70 -8.73 -13.33
CA ILE A 84 1.37 -8.76 -12.70
C ILE A 84 0.27 -9.03 -13.72
N GLU A 85 0.33 -8.40 -14.90
CA GLU A 85 -0.69 -8.55 -15.96
C GLU A 85 -0.69 -9.97 -16.58
N ASN A 86 0.40 -10.72 -16.40
CA ASN A 86 0.54 -12.12 -16.82
C ASN A 86 0.60 -13.12 -15.65
N ASP A 87 0.14 -12.74 -14.45
CA ASP A 87 0.08 -13.58 -13.24
C ASP A 87 1.45 -14.10 -12.73
N MET A 88 2.57 -13.62 -13.30
CA MET A 88 3.93 -14.04 -12.96
C MET A 88 4.39 -13.58 -11.57
N ALA A 89 3.78 -12.54 -11.02
CA ALA A 89 4.09 -12.10 -9.66
C ALA A 89 3.72 -13.16 -8.60
N GLU A 90 2.75 -14.02 -8.89
CA GLU A 90 2.35 -15.16 -8.05
C GLU A 90 3.00 -16.47 -8.53
N ASP A 91 2.96 -16.74 -9.84
CA ASP A 91 3.40 -18.02 -10.41
C ASP A 91 4.92 -18.15 -10.54
N GLU A 92 5.63 -17.06 -10.85
CA GLU A 92 7.08 -17.05 -11.10
C GLU A 92 7.78 -15.85 -10.39
N PRO A 93 7.59 -15.67 -9.06
CA PRO A 93 8.07 -14.48 -8.36
C PRO A 93 9.60 -14.32 -8.40
N LEU A 94 10.35 -15.41 -8.53
CA LEU A 94 11.81 -15.34 -8.70
C LEU A 94 12.20 -14.77 -10.06
N ALA A 95 11.50 -15.14 -11.15
CA ALA A 95 11.78 -14.60 -12.47
C ALA A 95 11.53 -13.08 -12.52
N LEU A 96 10.44 -12.63 -11.90
CA LEU A 96 10.17 -11.20 -11.71
C LEU A 96 11.29 -10.53 -10.90
N GLN A 97 11.68 -11.12 -9.76
CA GLN A 97 12.72 -10.55 -8.92
C GLN A 97 14.08 -10.43 -9.67
N LEU A 98 14.47 -11.47 -10.41
CA LEU A 98 15.70 -11.47 -11.20
C LEU A 98 15.64 -10.43 -12.32
N ALA A 99 14.49 -10.24 -12.97
CA ALA A 99 14.32 -9.18 -13.97
C ALA A 99 14.49 -7.78 -13.34
N VAL A 100 13.90 -7.53 -12.17
CA VAL A 100 14.06 -6.27 -11.44
C VAL A 100 15.53 -6.04 -11.07
N TRP A 101 16.21 -7.02 -10.47
CA TRP A 101 17.62 -6.87 -10.12
C TRP A 101 18.51 -6.71 -11.36
N SER A 102 18.23 -7.43 -12.44
CA SER A 102 18.99 -7.33 -13.69
C SER A 102 18.94 -5.91 -14.28
N LEU A 103 17.77 -5.26 -14.25
CA LEU A 103 17.63 -3.85 -14.64
C LEU A 103 18.40 -2.90 -13.73
N ARG A 104 18.32 -3.13 -12.41
CA ARG A 104 18.88 -2.23 -11.39
C ARG A 104 20.41 -2.27 -11.38
N GLU A 105 20.98 -3.45 -11.57
CA GLU A 105 22.43 -3.70 -11.57
C GLU A 105 23.07 -3.56 -12.96
N ASP A 106 22.28 -3.32 -14.01
CA ASP A 106 22.74 -3.33 -15.42
C ASP A 106 23.55 -4.60 -15.74
N THR A 107 23.09 -5.73 -15.19
CA THR A 107 23.79 -7.03 -15.23
C THR A 107 22.79 -8.11 -15.63
N PRO A 108 23.09 -8.98 -16.62
CA PRO A 108 22.16 -10.03 -17.04
C PRO A 108 21.76 -10.95 -15.87
N ALA A 109 20.52 -11.42 -15.86
CA ALA A 109 20.02 -12.36 -14.84
C ALA A 109 20.93 -13.61 -14.70
N THR A 110 21.47 -14.12 -15.81
CA THR A 110 22.40 -15.26 -15.84
C THR A 110 23.75 -15.00 -15.18
N GLU A 111 24.15 -13.74 -15.02
CA GLU A 111 25.37 -13.35 -14.32
C GLU A 111 25.10 -13.08 -12.82
N LEU A 112 23.96 -12.45 -12.50
CA LEU A 112 23.53 -12.26 -11.10
C LEU A 112 23.23 -13.59 -10.42
N TYR A 113 22.66 -14.52 -11.18
CA TYR A 113 22.20 -15.81 -10.70
C TYR A 113 22.73 -16.91 -11.63
N PRO A 114 24.01 -17.30 -11.50
CA PRO A 114 24.55 -18.39 -12.29
C PRO A 114 24.04 -19.72 -11.71
N ASP A 115 22.88 -20.16 -12.17
CA ASP A 115 22.36 -21.50 -11.92
C ASP A 115 22.00 -22.20 -13.23
N ASP A 116 22.91 -23.03 -13.73
CA ASP A 116 22.71 -23.76 -14.98
C ASP A 116 21.54 -24.78 -14.91
N GLU A 117 20.95 -25.00 -13.73
CA GLU A 117 19.90 -26.01 -13.51
C GLU A 117 18.47 -25.45 -13.61
N LEU A 118 18.28 -24.12 -13.60
CA LEU A 118 16.95 -23.51 -13.69
C LEU A 118 16.73 -22.76 -15.01
N PRO A 119 15.51 -22.75 -15.55
CA PRO A 119 15.15 -21.91 -16.70
C PRO A 119 14.72 -20.49 -16.28
N VAL A 120 14.90 -20.11 -15.01
CA VAL A 120 14.30 -18.90 -14.43
C VAL A 120 14.91 -17.62 -15.01
N GLU A 121 16.18 -17.67 -15.41
CA GLU A 121 16.90 -16.58 -16.06
C GLU A 121 16.40 -16.36 -17.49
N GLU A 122 15.99 -17.42 -18.19
CA GLU A 122 15.34 -17.31 -19.51
C GLU A 122 13.97 -16.65 -19.37
N THR A 123 13.18 -17.02 -18.36
CA THR A 123 11.90 -16.34 -18.07
C THR A 123 12.14 -14.87 -17.71
N ALA A 124 13.11 -14.56 -16.84
CA ALA A 124 13.45 -13.19 -16.47
C ALA A 124 13.87 -12.36 -17.70
N ALA A 125 14.72 -12.89 -18.57
CA ALA A 125 15.13 -12.23 -19.81
C ALA A 125 13.96 -12.01 -20.78
N LYS A 126 13.03 -12.98 -20.86
CA LYS A 126 11.80 -12.84 -21.64
C LYS A 126 10.91 -11.74 -21.07
N LEU A 127 10.70 -11.71 -19.76
CA LEU A 127 9.92 -10.67 -19.09
C LEU A 127 10.50 -9.27 -19.35
N LEU A 128 11.83 -9.12 -19.29
CA LEU A 128 12.49 -7.87 -19.66
C LEU A 128 12.15 -7.44 -21.08
N THR A 129 12.30 -8.36 -22.04
CA THR A 129 12.00 -8.10 -23.46
C THR A 129 10.53 -7.72 -23.67
N ASP A 130 9.60 -8.48 -23.08
CA ASP A 130 8.16 -8.24 -23.23
C ASP A 130 7.74 -6.89 -22.60
N SER A 131 8.41 -6.47 -21.51
CA SER A 131 8.13 -5.21 -20.83
C SER A 131 8.58 -3.95 -21.59
N GLU A 132 9.56 -4.04 -22.51
CA GLU A 132 10.07 -2.89 -23.27
C GLU A 132 8.98 -2.26 -24.15
N ASP A 133 8.06 -3.08 -24.66
CA ASP A 133 6.92 -2.66 -25.48
C ASP A 133 5.70 -2.24 -24.62
N GLY A 134 5.78 -2.46 -23.30
CA GLY A 134 4.74 -2.17 -22.33
C GLY A 134 4.52 -0.67 -22.14
N SER A 135 3.33 -0.19 -22.49
CA SER A 135 2.89 1.16 -22.13
C SER A 135 2.44 1.18 -20.68
N LEU A 136 3.04 2.02 -19.84
CA LEU A 136 2.48 2.42 -18.54
C LEU A 136 1.26 3.35 -18.75
N SER A 137 0.26 2.87 -19.51
CA SER A 137 -0.95 3.59 -19.91
C SER A 137 -1.39 4.50 -18.77
N ALA A 138 -1.32 5.82 -19.04
CA ALA A 138 -1.17 6.89 -18.06
C ALA A 138 -1.50 6.48 -16.62
N LEU A 139 -0.47 6.04 -15.88
CA LEU A 139 -0.50 5.91 -14.42
C LEU A 139 -1.33 7.04 -13.83
N ARG A 140 -2.35 6.70 -13.04
CA ARG A 140 -3.38 7.66 -12.69
C ARG A 140 -2.89 8.65 -11.65
N THR A 141 -2.30 9.74 -12.12
CA THR A 141 -1.82 10.86 -11.31
C THR A 141 -2.94 11.81 -10.88
N ASP A 142 -4.18 11.57 -11.29
CA ASP A 142 -5.33 12.44 -11.07
C ASP A 142 -6.20 12.04 -9.88
N ARG A 143 -5.74 11.14 -8.99
CA ARG A 143 -6.57 10.50 -7.95
C ARG A 143 -6.34 10.94 -6.50
N GLY A 144 -6.07 12.22 -6.29
CA GLY A 144 -5.82 12.79 -4.96
C GLY A 144 -4.34 13.11 -4.72
N ILE A 145 -3.94 13.24 -3.46
CA ILE A 145 -2.53 13.44 -3.08
C ILE A 145 -1.82 12.09 -3.06
N SER A 146 -0.59 12.01 -3.58
CA SER A 146 0.16 10.75 -3.52
C SER A 146 0.55 10.43 -2.08
N LEU A 147 0.71 9.15 -1.78
CA LEU A 147 1.04 8.69 -0.43
C LEU A 147 2.33 9.32 0.10
N ASP A 148 3.37 9.40 -0.74
CA ASP A 148 4.64 10.03 -0.39
C ASP A 148 4.50 11.53 -0.12
N GLU A 149 3.75 12.27 -0.95
CA GLU A 149 3.46 13.69 -0.69
C GLU A 149 2.66 13.88 0.61
N ALA A 150 1.64 13.05 0.85
CA ALA A 150 0.79 13.13 2.03
C ALA A 150 1.54 12.76 3.33
N VAL A 151 2.54 11.88 3.25
CA VAL A 151 3.43 11.58 4.38
C VAL A 151 4.43 12.71 4.59
N ALA A 152 5.03 13.24 3.51
CA ALA A 152 6.01 14.31 3.58
C ALA A 152 5.42 15.63 4.11
N ASP A 153 4.18 15.96 3.76
CA ASP A 153 3.48 17.15 4.26
C ASP A 153 2.85 16.97 5.66
N GLY A 154 2.84 15.73 6.16
CA GLY A 154 2.34 15.35 7.49
C GLY A 154 0.82 15.23 7.60
N SER A 155 0.07 15.30 6.49
CA SER A 155 -1.38 15.10 6.45
C SER A 155 -1.79 13.64 6.68
N ILE A 156 -0.90 12.71 6.35
CA ILE A 156 -1.03 11.28 6.60
C ILE A 156 0.16 10.77 7.41
N GLN A 157 -0.13 9.99 8.44
CA GLN A 157 0.85 9.09 9.05
C GLN A 157 0.64 7.69 8.47
N ALA A 158 1.65 7.15 7.78
CA ALA A 158 1.65 5.79 7.26
C ALA A 158 2.44 4.86 8.18
N THR A 159 1.92 3.67 8.46
CA THR A 159 2.60 2.66 9.28
C THR A 159 2.34 1.29 8.70
N SER A 160 3.40 0.52 8.45
CA SER A 160 3.28 -0.88 8.03
C SER A 160 3.05 -1.77 9.25
N SER A 161 2.17 -2.75 9.11
CA SER A 161 1.97 -3.86 10.04
C SER A 161 1.97 -5.18 9.27
N ASP A 162 2.19 -6.27 10.00
CA ASP A 162 2.12 -7.64 9.45
C ASP A 162 3.03 -7.87 8.23
N PHE A 163 4.06 -7.02 8.10
CA PHE A 163 5.02 -7.13 7.03
C PHE A 163 5.88 -8.37 7.24
N SER A 164 5.84 -9.26 6.27
CA SER A 164 6.57 -10.53 6.27
C SER A 164 6.94 -10.89 4.84
N PHE A 165 8.02 -11.66 4.70
CA PHE A 165 8.31 -12.28 3.42
C PHE A 165 7.23 -13.32 3.11
N VAL A 166 6.91 -13.45 1.83
CA VAL A 166 6.12 -14.57 1.33
C VAL A 166 7.07 -15.75 1.21
N GLU A 167 6.72 -16.91 1.77
CA GLU A 167 7.49 -18.13 1.53
C GLU A 167 7.43 -18.43 0.04
N THR A 168 8.50 -18.09 -0.66
CA THR A 168 8.73 -18.53 -2.04
C THR A 168 9.48 -19.84 -2.01
N ASP A 169 9.42 -20.58 -3.12
CA ASP A 169 10.36 -21.68 -3.34
C ASP A 169 11.77 -21.07 -3.39
N THR A 170 12.45 -21.02 -2.25
CA THR A 170 13.86 -20.65 -2.18
C THR A 170 14.63 -21.67 -3.00
N VAL A 171 15.27 -21.23 -4.06
CA VAL A 171 16.05 -22.13 -4.92
C VAL A 171 17.29 -22.58 -4.16
N ARG A 172 17.85 -21.72 -3.28
CA ARG A 172 19.00 -22.07 -2.44
C ARG A 172 18.75 -21.82 -0.95
N PRO A 173 19.28 -22.67 -0.05
CA PRO A 173 19.08 -22.53 1.41
C PRO A 173 19.69 -21.27 2.04
N ASP A 174 20.57 -20.57 1.33
CA ASP A 174 21.28 -19.36 1.76
C ASP A 174 20.73 -18.08 1.11
N GLU A 175 19.63 -18.19 0.37
CA GLU A 175 18.98 -17.03 -0.24
C GLU A 175 18.15 -16.24 0.77
N GLU A 176 18.39 -14.93 0.78
CA GLU A 176 17.52 -13.99 1.46
C GLU A 176 16.16 -13.94 0.74
N PRO A 177 15.05 -13.79 1.48
CA PRO A 177 13.76 -13.55 0.87
C PRO A 177 13.78 -12.29 -0.01
N TYR A 178 12.90 -12.24 -1.00
CA TYR A 178 12.86 -11.12 -1.94
C TYR A 178 11.44 -10.61 -2.25
N HIS A 179 10.42 -11.42 -1.93
CA HIS A 179 9.01 -11.08 -2.05
C HIS A 179 8.39 -10.95 -0.67
N GLY A 180 7.59 -9.92 -0.47
CA GLY A 180 6.93 -9.64 0.80
C GLY A 180 5.51 -9.16 0.63
N ARG A 181 4.78 -9.22 1.74
CA ARG A 181 3.41 -8.72 1.86
C ARG A 181 3.25 -8.00 3.19
N GLY A 182 2.34 -7.04 3.23
CA GLY A 182 1.99 -6.37 4.48
C GLY A 182 0.71 -5.54 4.37
N THR A 183 0.39 -4.90 5.48
CA THR A 183 -0.75 -3.98 5.57
C THR A 183 -0.23 -2.60 5.91
N LEU A 184 -0.66 -1.59 5.15
CA LEU A 184 -0.34 -0.20 5.43
C LEU A 184 -1.56 0.46 6.08
N THR A 185 -1.37 0.97 7.29
CA THR A 185 -2.35 1.80 8.00
C THR A 185 -2.06 3.26 7.72
N LEU A 186 -3.04 3.94 7.11
CA LEU A 186 -3.03 5.38 6.86
C LEU A 186 -3.86 6.07 7.93
N LYS A 187 -3.27 7.00 8.67
CA LYS A 187 -3.96 7.85 9.64
C LYS A 187 -3.98 9.28 9.15
N ASN A 188 -5.16 9.82 8.92
CA ASN A 188 -5.34 11.22 8.58
C ASN A 188 -5.21 12.08 9.84
N THR A 189 -4.27 13.02 9.80
CA THR A 189 -3.94 13.92 10.91
C THR A 189 -4.70 15.24 10.84
N THR A 190 -5.50 15.43 9.78
CA THR A 190 -6.24 16.66 9.50
C THR A 190 -7.71 16.59 9.94
N ASP A 191 -8.37 17.74 9.93
CA ASP A 191 -9.79 17.90 10.27
C ASP A 191 -10.74 17.71 9.08
N LYS A 192 -10.22 17.29 7.92
CA LYS A 192 -11.00 17.04 6.70
C LYS A 192 -10.69 15.65 6.14
N PRO A 193 -11.65 15.00 5.46
CA PRO A 193 -11.34 13.80 4.71
C PRO A 193 -10.32 14.11 3.61
N ILE A 194 -9.40 13.18 3.35
CA ILE A 194 -8.37 13.29 2.31
C ILE A 194 -8.43 12.04 1.44
N GLU A 195 -8.38 12.23 0.12
CA GLU A 195 -8.18 11.15 -0.84
C GLU A 195 -6.68 10.93 -1.02
N VAL A 196 -6.20 9.77 -0.57
CA VAL A 196 -4.80 9.38 -0.69
C VAL A 196 -4.69 8.37 -1.82
N TYR A 197 -3.85 8.68 -2.79
CA TYR A 197 -3.47 7.77 -3.87
C TYR A 197 -2.23 7.00 -3.44
N PHE A 198 -2.26 5.67 -3.53
CA PHE A 198 -1.11 4.80 -3.39
C PHE A 198 -0.61 4.41 -4.79
N PRO A 199 0.46 5.06 -5.29
CA PRO A 199 0.93 4.84 -6.64
C PRO A 199 1.44 3.42 -6.85
N PHE A 200 1.22 2.88 -8.04
CA PHE A 200 1.89 1.66 -8.46
C PHE A 200 3.40 1.85 -8.45
N GLY A 201 4.08 0.91 -7.78
CA GLY A 201 5.52 0.90 -7.57
C GLY A 201 6.01 2.00 -6.63
N THR A 202 5.27 2.23 -5.55
CA THR A 202 5.73 3.07 -4.44
C THR A 202 6.99 2.47 -3.84
N VAL A 203 8.04 3.28 -3.66
CA VAL A 203 9.29 2.80 -3.03
C VAL A 203 9.20 3.01 -1.53
N PHE A 204 9.52 1.97 -0.77
CA PHE A 204 9.77 2.08 0.66
C PHE A 204 11.27 1.95 0.89
N LYS A 205 11.86 2.96 1.52
CA LYS A 205 13.27 2.88 1.92
C LYS A 205 13.46 1.87 3.02
N ALA A 206 14.56 1.14 2.95
CA ALA A 206 14.98 0.32 4.07
C ALA A 206 15.22 1.17 5.32
N ALA A 207 14.93 0.62 6.49
CA ALA A 207 15.25 1.30 7.76
C ALA A 207 16.77 1.31 8.03
N ASN A 208 17.51 0.34 7.47
CA ASN A 208 18.96 0.20 7.59
C ASN A 208 19.62 0.19 6.20
N GLU A 209 20.84 0.73 6.09
CA GLU A 209 21.56 0.84 4.79
C GLU A 209 21.98 -0.53 4.21
N ASP A 210 22.10 -1.55 5.07
CA ASP A 210 22.44 -2.93 4.69
C ASP A 210 21.21 -3.76 4.23
N GLU A 211 20.01 -3.21 4.37
CA GLU A 211 18.74 -3.81 3.93
C GLU A 211 18.34 -3.24 2.55
N GLN A 212 17.51 -3.98 1.82
CA GLN A 212 17.02 -3.60 0.50
C GLN A 212 15.91 -2.56 0.57
N ASP A 213 16.00 -1.54 -0.28
CA ASP A 213 14.81 -0.78 -0.68
C ASP A 213 13.85 -1.72 -1.41
N ILE A 214 12.55 -1.45 -1.31
CA ILE A 214 11.54 -2.29 -1.96
C ILE A 214 10.55 -1.46 -2.77
N VAL A 215 10.09 -2.04 -3.87
CA VAL A 215 8.99 -1.52 -4.67
C VAL A 215 7.70 -2.22 -4.25
N ALA A 216 6.66 -1.45 -3.99
CA ALA A 216 5.38 -1.94 -3.50
C ALA A 216 4.23 -1.63 -4.47
N TYR A 217 3.23 -2.50 -4.47
CA TYR A 217 1.99 -2.31 -5.21
C TYR A 217 0.78 -2.78 -4.38
N ALA A 218 -0.38 -2.14 -4.60
CA ALA A 218 -1.59 -2.51 -3.89
C ALA A 218 -2.21 -3.79 -4.46
N VAL A 219 -2.56 -4.73 -3.57
CA VAL A 219 -3.23 -5.99 -3.92
C VAL A 219 -4.69 -6.04 -3.49
N GLU A 220 -5.06 -5.32 -2.42
CA GLU A 220 -6.45 -5.26 -1.96
C GLU A 220 -6.71 -4.01 -1.11
N LEU A 221 -7.93 -3.49 -1.19
CA LEU A 221 -8.46 -2.52 -0.24
C LEU A 221 -9.24 -3.22 0.87
N GLU A 222 -8.58 -3.52 1.98
CA GLU A 222 -9.23 -3.99 3.20
C GLU A 222 -9.86 -2.80 3.96
N GLN A 223 -11.00 -2.29 3.49
CA GLN A 223 -11.54 -1.05 4.06
C GLN A 223 -12.31 -1.27 5.37
N LEU A 224 -11.72 -0.87 6.50
CA LEU A 224 -12.41 -0.57 7.77
C LEU A 224 -12.18 0.89 8.16
N ALA A 225 -12.75 1.82 7.39
CA ALA A 225 -12.70 3.25 7.73
C ALA A 225 -13.48 3.50 9.03
N THR A 226 -12.77 3.66 10.14
CA THR A 226 -13.38 3.90 11.44
C THR A 226 -13.19 5.37 11.80
N ALA A 227 -14.28 6.13 11.83
CA ALA A 227 -14.22 7.50 12.34
C ALA A 227 -14.04 7.45 13.86
N THR A 228 -12.98 8.09 14.37
CA THR A 228 -12.88 8.34 15.81
C THR A 228 -13.92 9.38 16.18
N VAL A 229 -15.03 8.96 16.80
CA VAL A 229 -16.03 9.91 17.30
C VAL A 229 -15.39 10.70 18.44
N ALA A 230 -15.05 11.95 18.19
CA ALA A 230 -14.52 12.83 19.22
C ALA A 230 -15.54 12.92 20.38
N PRO A 231 -15.12 12.76 21.65
CA PRO A 231 -16.03 12.87 22.78
C PRO A 231 -16.65 14.27 22.76
N THR A 232 -17.97 14.34 22.63
CA THR A 232 -18.68 15.61 22.68
C THR A 232 -18.64 16.09 24.13
N ASN A 233 -17.76 17.05 24.41
CA ASN A 233 -17.72 17.70 25.72
C ASN A 233 -19.03 18.49 25.89
N THR A 234 -19.97 17.93 26.65
CA THR A 234 -21.17 18.66 27.09
C THR A 234 -20.73 19.75 28.08
N PRO A 235 -20.91 21.05 27.78
CA PRO A 235 -20.65 22.09 28.76
C PRO A 235 -21.61 21.95 29.94
N ALA A 236 -21.07 22.06 31.16
CA ALA A 236 -21.80 21.99 32.43
C ALA A 236 -22.63 23.25 32.71
#